data_AF-A0A2T9ZE43-F1
#
_entry.id   AF-A0A2T9ZE43-F1
#
_cell.length_a   1.000
_cell.length_b   1.000
_cell.length_c   1.000
_cell.angle_alpha   90.00
_cell.angle_beta   90.00
_cell.angle_gamma   90.00
#
_symmetry.space_group_name_H-M   'P 1'
#
loop_
_entity.id
_entity.type
_entity.pdbx_description
1 polymer ?
#
loop_
_entity_poly.entity_id
_entity_poly.type
_entity_poly.pdbx_seq_one_letter_code
_entity_poly.pdbx_strand_id
1 'polypeptide(L)'
;MTVIRILRADMLGHARLDALRAAGLFNNLPSASLITVRSYASVKGKSGSAKEKSKNSSKSKSSGAATKKAAKSSTKDSKKSSVRISFSKAGVGKSVAAKLTQAESNLKKQLAQQMKELKKKELLRQKKETAKVLNKLKPMKAKELALKKSFEKKLLVLKQQKARKLLEEKKKKAELLKRAKEKAKAKAKKALLLKRAKALMSKNREKRVIEEKLDKQLNSIRKLIHPPSITKISGRIEFMRDRLNSLKSSMNGNASVLTSSLKTLHQEWTNLDPKEKERYNVIAESRNSERLAKAREWWSKADLNMVKLENKRRKNLNVARKAQGKHPLHKIANPFAEKVLYSPFSFFISEFSKNSKLNDSLGPFSLAKAATTWNSLSEAEKETYRSAHAKYLQEKSK
;
A
#
# COMPACT_ATOMS: atom_id res chain seq x y z
N MET A 1 33.23 16.11 -35.51
CA MET A 1 33.80 15.04 -34.66
C MET A 1 33.08 15.05 -33.32
N THR A 2 32.87 13.87 -32.72
CA THR A 2 32.28 13.55 -31.39
C THR A 2 30.90 12.88 -31.45
N VAL A 3 30.92 11.55 -31.58
CA VAL A 3 29.77 10.67 -31.34
C VAL A 3 30.29 9.40 -30.64
N ILE A 4 29.45 8.81 -29.78
CA ILE A 4 29.47 7.43 -29.24
C ILE A 4 30.20 7.21 -27.91
N ARG A 5 29.49 7.46 -26.81
CA ARG A 5 29.55 6.64 -25.59
C ARG A 5 28.13 6.49 -25.04
N ILE A 6 27.50 5.34 -25.29
CA ILE A 6 26.50 4.63 -24.48
C ILE A 6 26.19 3.40 -25.33
N LEU A 7 26.83 2.26 -25.04
CA LEU A 7 26.43 0.89 -25.37
C LEU A 7 27.56 -0.06 -24.91
N ARG A 8 27.70 -0.24 -23.59
CA ARG A 8 28.49 -1.34 -23.00
C ARG A 8 28.04 -1.55 -21.55
N ALA A 9 26.99 -2.34 -21.35
CA ALA A 9 26.60 -2.83 -20.03
C ALA A 9 26.22 -4.33 -20.01
N ASP A 10 25.85 -4.94 -21.14
CA ASP A 10 25.29 -6.30 -21.14
C ASP A 10 26.28 -7.45 -21.45
N MET A 11 27.59 -7.19 -21.50
CA MET A 11 28.61 -8.22 -21.76
C MET A 11 29.34 -8.72 -20.49
N LEU A 12 28.96 -8.24 -19.31
CA LEU A 12 29.64 -8.55 -18.03
C LEU A 12 29.07 -9.75 -17.27
N GLY A 13 28.02 -10.41 -17.79
CA GLY A 13 27.39 -11.57 -17.13
C GLY A 13 28.22 -12.86 -17.21
N HIS A 14 28.88 -13.13 -18.34
CA HIS A 14 29.64 -14.37 -18.53
C HIS A 14 31.08 -14.29 -18.00
N ALA A 15 31.77 -13.15 -18.19
CA ALA A 15 33.14 -12.98 -17.68
C ALA A 15 33.24 -13.06 -16.14
N ARG A 16 32.16 -12.75 -15.42
CA ARG A 16 32.14 -12.81 -13.96
C ARG A 16 32.02 -14.24 -13.42
N LEU A 17 31.44 -15.17 -14.18
CA LEU A 17 31.35 -16.58 -13.80
C LEU A 17 32.67 -17.31 -14.06
N ASP A 18 33.39 -16.98 -15.14
CA ASP A 18 34.69 -17.56 -15.43
C ASP A 18 35.78 -17.05 -14.47
N ALA A 19 35.72 -15.78 -14.07
CA ALA A 19 36.62 -15.23 -13.04
C ALA A 19 36.39 -15.86 -11.65
N LEU A 20 35.14 -16.20 -11.30
CA LEU A 20 34.82 -16.90 -10.05
C LEU A 20 35.23 -18.38 -10.08
N ARG A 21 35.24 -19.00 -11.27
CA ARG A 21 35.73 -20.37 -11.46
C ARG A 21 37.27 -20.43 -11.43
N ALA A 22 37.95 -19.45 -12.01
CA ALA A 22 39.42 -19.32 -11.94
C ALA A 22 39.92 -19.02 -10.52
N ALA A 23 39.11 -18.36 -9.68
CA ALA A 23 39.45 -18.05 -8.29
C ALA A 23 39.32 -19.24 -7.30
N GLY A 24 39.02 -20.46 -7.78
CA GLY A 24 38.98 -21.67 -6.93
C GLY A 24 37.84 -21.71 -5.89
N LEU A 25 36.90 -20.77 -5.94
CA LEU A 25 35.81 -20.64 -4.95
C LEU A 25 34.68 -21.66 -5.11
N PHE A 26 34.81 -22.64 -6.01
CA PHE A 26 33.77 -23.64 -6.34
C PHE A 26 34.22 -25.10 -6.19
N ASN A 27 35.34 -25.37 -5.53
CA ASN A 27 35.91 -26.73 -5.45
C ASN A 27 35.17 -27.71 -4.51
N ASN A 28 34.06 -27.32 -3.86
CA ASN A 28 33.31 -28.17 -2.94
C ASN A 28 31.80 -28.21 -3.25
N LEU A 29 31.43 -28.45 -4.51
CA LEU A 29 30.06 -28.84 -4.86
C LEU A 29 30.05 -30.28 -5.36
N PRO A 30 29.32 -31.20 -4.70
CA PRO A 30 29.25 -32.59 -5.12
C PRO A 30 28.68 -32.68 -6.53
N SER A 31 29.40 -33.43 -7.37
CA SER A 31 29.03 -33.80 -8.74
C SER A 31 27.60 -34.35 -8.77
N ALA A 32 26.66 -33.55 -9.24
CA ALA A 32 25.29 -33.97 -9.50
C ALA A 32 25.22 -34.77 -10.82
N SER A 33 25.73 -36.00 -10.79
CA SER A 33 25.36 -37.04 -11.73
C SER A 33 23.98 -37.59 -11.36
N LEU A 34 23.16 -37.86 -12.38
CA LEU A 34 21.84 -38.54 -12.36
C LEU A 34 20.64 -37.67 -11.90
N ILE A 35 20.09 -36.90 -12.82
CA ILE A 35 18.67 -36.53 -12.77
C ILE A 35 17.87 -37.62 -13.47
N THR A 36 17.36 -38.55 -12.66
CA THR A 36 16.35 -39.54 -13.02
C THR A 36 15.08 -38.82 -13.46
N VAL A 37 14.57 -39.15 -14.64
CA VAL A 37 13.30 -38.65 -15.18
C VAL A 37 12.16 -39.20 -14.31
N ARG A 38 11.64 -38.37 -13.40
CA ARG A 38 10.47 -38.72 -12.58
C ARG A 38 9.20 -38.36 -13.36
N SER A 39 8.45 -39.38 -13.74
CA SER A 39 7.13 -39.26 -14.36
C SER A 39 6.15 -38.54 -13.41
N TYR A 40 5.51 -37.47 -13.89
CA TYR A 40 4.43 -36.82 -13.16
C TYR A 40 3.09 -37.42 -13.60
N ALA A 41 2.54 -38.25 -12.71
CA ALA A 41 1.17 -38.71 -12.77
C ALA A 41 0.19 -37.55 -12.51
N SER A 42 -0.91 -37.61 -13.25
CA SER A 42 -2.07 -36.73 -13.27
C SER A 42 -2.69 -36.52 -11.88
N VAL A 43 -2.84 -35.25 -11.45
CA VAL A 43 -3.69 -34.88 -10.31
C VAL A 43 -4.87 -34.05 -10.84
N LYS A 44 -6.03 -34.71 -10.94
CA LYS A 44 -7.35 -34.07 -11.13
C LYS A 44 -7.68 -33.24 -9.88
N GLY A 45 -7.52 -31.92 -9.99
CA GLY A 45 -7.97 -30.97 -8.97
C GLY A 45 -9.46 -30.63 -9.16
N LYS A 46 -10.30 -31.13 -8.24
CA LYS A 46 -11.71 -30.75 -8.07
C LYS A 46 -11.83 -29.25 -7.77
N SER A 47 -12.55 -28.51 -8.59
CA SER A 47 -12.97 -27.14 -8.33
C SER A 47 -14.16 -27.12 -7.35
N GLY A 48 -13.89 -26.78 -6.08
CA GLY A 48 -14.92 -26.46 -5.10
C GLY A 48 -15.43 -25.03 -5.28
N SER A 49 -16.72 -24.88 -5.57
CA SER A 49 -17.41 -23.59 -5.59
C SER A 49 -17.70 -23.13 -4.16
N ALA A 50 -17.11 -22.00 -3.76
CA ALA A 50 -17.39 -21.38 -2.48
C ALA A 50 -18.55 -20.39 -2.64
N LYS A 51 -19.65 -20.75 -1.98
CA LYS A 51 -20.89 -20.00 -1.79
C LYS A 51 -20.62 -18.71 -1.02
N GLU A 52 -20.86 -17.58 -1.67
CA GLU A 52 -20.84 -16.25 -1.07
C GLU A 52 -22.14 -16.03 -0.27
N LYS A 53 -22.06 -15.98 1.07
CA LYS A 53 -23.18 -15.60 1.94
C LYS A 53 -23.00 -14.15 2.38
N SER A 54 -23.82 -13.26 1.82
CA SER A 54 -24.01 -11.92 2.36
C SER A 54 -24.92 -11.99 3.60
N LYS A 55 -24.43 -11.47 4.72
CA LYS A 55 -25.23 -11.11 5.90
C LYS A 55 -24.55 -9.91 6.55
N ASN A 56 -25.03 -8.70 6.26
CA ASN A 56 -24.78 -7.52 7.08
C ASN A 56 -26.06 -7.19 7.82
N SER A 57 -26.06 -7.54 9.11
CA SER A 57 -27.08 -7.18 10.09
C SER A 57 -26.81 -5.78 10.63
N SER A 58 -27.81 -4.92 10.49
CA SER A 58 -27.96 -3.66 11.20
C SER A 58 -28.27 -3.94 12.68
N LYS A 59 -27.43 -3.46 13.59
CA LYS A 59 -27.73 -3.43 15.02
C LYS A 59 -27.17 -2.15 15.63
N SER A 60 -27.97 -1.09 15.56
CA SER A 60 -27.80 0.14 16.33
C SER A 60 -28.57 0.01 17.64
N LYS A 61 -27.89 0.16 18.79
CA LYS A 61 -28.52 0.56 20.06
C LYS A 61 -27.48 0.92 21.12
N SER A 62 -27.84 1.97 21.87
CA SER A 62 -27.37 2.33 23.22
C SER A 62 -25.96 2.94 23.27
N SER A 63 -25.60 3.85 24.16
CA SER A 63 -26.28 4.60 25.23
C SER A 63 -25.23 5.58 25.79
N GLY A 64 -25.65 6.64 26.48
CA GLY A 64 -24.81 7.25 27.52
C GLY A 64 -24.44 8.72 27.32
N ALA A 65 -25.32 9.61 27.76
CA ALA A 65 -25.04 10.97 28.19
C ALA A 65 -25.99 11.25 29.37
N ALA A 66 -25.68 11.95 30.45
CA ALA A 66 -24.47 12.62 30.89
C ALA A 66 -24.49 12.65 32.42
N THR A 67 -23.31 12.74 33.03
CA THR A 67 -23.08 12.74 34.46
C THR A 67 -23.43 14.07 35.13
N LYS A 68 -24.00 13.92 36.33
CA LYS A 68 -24.30 14.93 37.35
C LYS A 68 -23.08 15.81 37.69
N LYS A 69 -23.30 17.12 37.77
CA LYS A 69 -22.43 18.07 38.50
C LYS A 69 -23.19 18.64 39.70
N ALA A 70 -22.53 18.57 40.85
CA ALA A 70 -22.94 19.15 42.11
C ALA A 70 -22.44 20.60 42.23
N ALA A 71 -23.19 21.44 42.95
CA ALA A 71 -22.71 22.69 43.54
C ALA A 71 -23.32 22.88 44.93
N LYS A 72 -22.49 23.38 45.85
CA LYS A 72 -22.71 23.64 47.28
C LYS A 72 -23.25 25.06 47.53
N SER A 73 -24.04 25.24 48.58
CA SER A 73 -24.02 26.31 49.60
C SER A 73 -25.21 26.02 50.56
N SER A 74 -25.29 26.36 51.85
CA SER A 74 -24.82 27.51 52.64
C SER A 74 -24.84 27.22 54.16
N THR A 75 -24.14 28.09 54.90
CA THR A 75 -24.13 28.49 56.34
C THR A 75 -25.51 28.50 57.04
N LYS A 76 -25.77 28.14 58.31
CA LYS A 76 -25.23 28.38 59.68
C LYS A 76 -25.64 29.71 60.34
N ASP A 77 -26.59 29.65 61.30
CA ASP A 77 -27.04 30.68 62.27
C ASP A 77 -27.49 29.94 63.57
N SER A 78 -26.99 30.18 64.79
CA SER A 78 -27.09 31.31 65.76
C SER A 78 -28.27 31.20 66.75
N LYS A 79 -27.99 31.09 68.07
CA LYS A 79 -28.51 31.91 69.20
C LYS A 79 -28.46 31.23 70.57
N LYS A 80 -28.09 32.06 71.56
CA LYS A 80 -28.10 31.88 73.03
C LYS A 80 -29.49 32.21 73.59
N SER A 81 -29.84 31.65 74.76
CA SER A 81 -30.67 32.36 75.74
C SER A 81 -30.36 31.88 77.17
N SER A 82 -30.58 32.79 78.13
CA SER A 82 -30.23 32.77 79.55
C SER A 82 -31.49 33.20 80.30
N VAL A 83 -31.88 32.51 81.38
CA VAL A 83 -32.89 33.02 82.34
C VAL A 83 -32.48 32.67 83.78
N ARG A 84 -32.68 33.64 84.66
CA ARG A 84 -32.25 33.77 86.06
C ARG A 84 -33.53 33.84 86.91
N ILE A 85 -33.62 33.10 88.02
CA ILE A 85 -34.74 33.13 88.97
C ILE A 85 -34.23 33.70 90.30
N SER A 86 -34.98 34.63 90.90
CA SER A 86 -34.77 35.14 92.26
C SER A 86 -36.10 35.17 93.03
N PHE A 87 -36.12 34.59 94.22
CA PHE A 87 -37.18 34.69 95.23
C PHE A 87 -36.71 35.60 96.37
N SER A 88 -37.58 36.48 96.86
CA SER A 88 -37.41 37.28 98.08
C SER A 88 -38.59 37.05 99.02
N LYS A 89 -38.31 36.80 100.30
CA LYS A 89 -39.29 36.59 101.38
C LYS A 89 -38.86 37.36 102.62
N ALA A 90 -39.76 38.18 103.18
CA ALA A 90 -39.84 38.69 104.56
C ALA A 90 -41.13 39.53 104.63
N GLY A 91 -42.00 39.55 105.63
CA GLY A 91 -41.88 39.32 107.08
C GLY A 91 -42.30 40.60 107.84
N VAL A 92 -42.66 40.50 109.13
CA VAL A 92 -43.00 41.56 110.15
C VAL A 92 -44.52 41.68 110.43
N GLY A 93 -45.04 41.80 111.66
CA GLY A 93 -44.52 42.00 113.05
C GLY A 93 -45.68 41.81 114.06
N LYS A 94 -45.69 42.20 115.34
CA LYS A 94 -44.83 43.06 116.20
C LYS A 94 -45.36 43.04 117.66
N SER A 95 -44.54 43.59 118.56
CA SER A 95 -44.84 44.17 119.90
C SER A 95 -45.08 43.18 121.05
N VAL A 96 -44.66 43.39 122.31
CA VAL A 96 -44.51 44.58 123.17
C VAL A 96 -43.34 44.34 124.18
N ALA A 97 -42.93 45.39 124.91
CA ALA A 97 -42.11 45.39 126.15
C ALA A 97 -40.70 46.00 126.04
N ALA A 98 -40.68 47.25 125.58
CA ALA A 98 -39.57 48.17 125.81
C ALA A 98 -39.60 48.68 127.26
N LYS A 99 -38.61 48.26 128.07
CA LYS A 99 -38.04 48.96 129.25
C LYS A 99 -36.97 48.16 130.02
N LEU A 100 -36.43 47.07 129.43
CA LEU A 100 -35.26 46.31 129.90
C LEU A 100 -34.05 46.39 128.92
N THR A 101 -34.04 47.39 128.02
CA THR A 101 -33.34 47.39 126.73
C THR A 101 -32.01 48.17 126.66
N GLN A 102 -31.50 48.71 127.76
CA GLN A 102 -30.24 49.48 127.72
C GLN A 102 -29.00 48.65 128.09
N ALA A 103 -29.11 47.71 129.04
CA ALA A 103 -28.04 46.78 129.41
C ALA A 103 -27.83 45.65 128.38
N GLU A 104 -28.89 45.13 127.75
CA GLU A 104 -28.78 44.14 126.67
C GLU A 104 -28.16 44.70 125.38
N SER A 105 -28.32 46.00 125.11
CA SER A 105 -27.80 46.61 123.87
C SER A 105 -26.27 46.66 123.85
N ASN A 106 -25.64 46.84 125.02
CA ASN A 106 -24.19 46.87 125.15
C ASN A 106 -23.58 45.47 125.06
N LEU A 107 -24.21 44.46 125.68
CA LEU A 107 -23.78 43.06 125.54
C LEU A 107 -23.96 42.53 124.10
N LYS A 108 -25.08 42.87 123.44
CA LYS A 108 -25.34 42.52 122.02
C LYS A 108 -24.35 43.18 121.06
N LYS A 109 -23.89 44.42 121.33
CA LYS A 109 -22.86 45.09 120.52
C LYS A 109 -21.49 44.43 120.64
N GLN A 110 -21.09 44.02 121.86
CA GLN A 110 -19.81 43.35 122.09
C GLN A 110 -19.78 41.94 121.47
N LEU A 111 -20.88 41.19 121.60
CA LEU A 111 -21.05 39.86 121.00
C LEU A 111 -21.14 39.94 119.46
N ALA A 112 -21.76 40.99 118.91
CA ALA A 112 -21.80 41.23 117.46
C ALA A 112 -20.42 41.60 116.88
N GLN A 113 -19.56 42.30 117.63
CA GLN A 113 -18.18 42.57 117.22
C GLN A 113 -17.34 41.28 117.19
N GLN A 114 -17.43 40.44 118.22
CA GLN A 114 -16.73 39.15 118.24
C GLN A 114 -17.20 38.21 117.11
N MET A 115 -18.50 38.17 116.83
CA MET A 115 -19.06 37.37 115.72
C MET A 115 -18.62 37.90 114.34
N LYS A 116 -18.42 39.20 114.17
CA LYS A 116 -17.87 39.78 112.92
C LYS A 116 -16.40 39.40 112.73
N GLU A 117 -15.60 39.41 113.79
CA GLU A 117 -14.21 38.97 113.71
C GLU A 117 -14.07 37.48 113.39
N LEU A 118 -14.87 36.62 114.04
CA LEU A 118 -14.87 35.18 113.75
C LEU A 118 -15.26 34.91 112.29
N LYS A 119 -16.32 35.54 111.78
CA LYS A 119 -16.70 35.43 110.37
C LYS A 119 -15.60 35.93 109.42
N LYS A 120 -14.88 36.99 109.78
CA LYS A 120 -13.74 37.51 108.99
C LYS A 120 -12.57 36.52 108.96
N LYS A 121 -12.27 35.86 110.08
CA LYS A 121 -11.23 34.80 110.18
C LYS A 121 -11.63 33.54 109.40
N GLU A 122 -12.89 33.11 109.47
CA GLU A 122 -13.44 31.97 108.71
C GLU A 122 -13.34 32.20 107.20
N LEU A 123 -13.75 33.39 106.73
CA LEU A 123 -13.68 33.78 105.33
C LEU A 123 -12.23 33.80 104.82
N LEU A 124 -11.28 34.21 105.67
CA LEU A 124 -9.86 34.20 105.35
C LEU A 124 -9.30 32.77 105.26
N ARG A 125 -9.76 31.83 106.11
CA ARG A 125 -9.42 30.41 106.02
C ARG A 125 -9.96 29.79 104.72
N GLN A 126 -11.23 30.01 104.39
CA GLN A 126 -11.83 29.53 103.14
C GLN A 126 -11.13 30.10 101.90
N LYS A 127 -10.75 31.39 101.91
CA LYS A 127 -9.96 31.99 100.83
C LYS A 127 -8.57 31.39 100.70
N LYS A 128 -7.91 31.05 101.83
CA LYS A 128 -6.60 30.37 101.82
C LYS A 128 -6.70 28.93 101.33
N GLU A 129 -7.74 28.19 101.68
CA GLU A 129 -7.96 26.82 101.18
C GLU A 129 -8.32 26.78 99.70
N THR A 130 -9.24 27.64 99.26
CA THR A 130 -9.59 27.77 97.84
C THR A 130 -8.38 28.21 97.01
N ALA A 131 -7.53 29.09 97.52
CA ALA A 131 -6.25 29.44 96.87
C ALA A 131 -5.27 28.26 96.80
N LYS A 132 -5.17 27.44 97.86
CA LYS A 132 -4.34 26.21 97.85
C LYS A 132 -4.85 25.19 96.83
N VAL A 133 -6.17 24.98 96.74
CA VAL A 133 -6.79 24.09 95.74
C VAL A 133 -6.60 24.63 94.32
N LEU A 134 -6.79 25.93 94.11
CA LEU A 134 -6.61 26.57 92.80
C LEU A 134 -5.15 26.48 92.32
N ASN A 135 -4.18 26.67 93.23
CA ASN A 135 -2.76 26.53 92.89
C ASN A 135 -2.35 25.07 92.61
N LYS A 136 -3.01 24.07 93.20
CA LYS A 136 -2.83 22.65 92.82
C LYS A 136 -3.51 22.30 91.49
N LEU A 137 -4.61 22.96 91.13
CA LEU A 137 -5.36 22.70 89.89
C LEU A 137 -4.69 23.26 88.62
N LYS A 138 -4.01 24.41 88.74
CA LYS A 138 -3.29 25.07 87.63
C LYS A 138 -2.27 24.14 86.92
N PRO A 139 -1.37 23.42 87.62
CA PRO A 139 -0.42 22.52 86.96
C PRO A 139 -1.09 21.27 86.36
N MET A 140 -2.20 20.78 86.91
CA MET A 140 -2.93 19.64 86.33
C MET A 140 -3.61 20.03 85.01
N LYS A 141 -4.26 21.19 84.94
CA LYS A 141 -4.84 21.72 83.69
C LYS A 141 -3.76 21.99 82.63
N ALA A 142 -2.59 22.46 83.04
CA ALA A 142 -1.45 22.64 82.14
C ALA A 142 -0.93 21.31 81.56
N LYS A 143 -0.82 20.26 82.39
CA LYS A 143 -0.44 18.90 81.96
C LYS A 143 -1.47 18.29 81.02
N GLU A 144 -2.77 18.46 81.29
CA GLU A 144 -3.85 17.97 80.43
C GLU A 144 -3.84 18.68 79.06
N LEU A 145 -3.64 20.00 79.03
CA LEU A 145 -3.53 20.77 77.79
C LEU A 145 -2.28 20.35 76.98
N ALA A 146 -1.15 20.10 77.65
CA ALA A 146 0.06 19.61 77.01
C ALA A 146 -0.14 18.21 76.41
N LEU A 147 -0.83 17.32 77.13
CA LEU A 147 -1.16 15.98 76.66
C LEU A 147 -2.10 16.04 75.43
N LYS A 148 -3.16 16.86 75.47
CA LYS A 148 -4.06 17.09 74.34
C LYS A 148 -3.31 17.62 73.12
N LYS A 149 -2.46 18.63 73.30
CA LYS A 149 -1.59 19.16 72.22
C LYS A 149 -0.65 18.08 71.67
N SER A 150 -0.12 17.18 72.50
CA SER A 150 0.74 16.08 72.06
C SER A 150 -0.03 15.03 71.23
N PHE A 151 -1.26 14.69 71.62
CA PHE A 151 -2.14 13.78 70.89
C PHE A 151 -2.57 14.38 69.54
N GLU A 152 -2.94 15.66 69.50
CA GLU A 152 -3.27 16.37 68.27
C GLU A 152 -2.10 16.41 67.28
N LYS A 153 -0.88 16.67 67.78
CA LYS A 153 0.34 16.60 66.97
C LYS A 153 0.58 15.20 66.39
N LYS A 154 0.45 14.14 67.21
CA LYS A 154 0.58 12.74 66.74
C LYS A 154 -0.48 12.40 65.68
N LEU A 155 -1.72 12.83 65.87
CA LEU A 155 -2.80 12.61 64.92
C LEU A 155 -2.56 13.33 63.59
N LEU A 156 -2.03 14.57 63.65
CA LEU A 156 -1.67 15.34 62.45
C LEU A 156 -0.54 14.65 61.66
N VAL A 157 0.50 14.18 62.35
CA VAL A 157 1.60 13.44 61.71
C VAL A 157 1.07 12.18 61.04
N LEU A 158 0.19 11.42 61.70
CA LEU A 158 -0.40 10.20 61.14
C LEU A 158 -1.27 10.51 59.90
N LYS A 159 -2.05 11.59 59.93
CA LYS A 159 -2.82 12.08 58.76
C LYS A 159 -1.89 12.46 57.60
N GLN A 160 -0.80 13.17 57.87
CA GLN A 160 0.19 13.55 56.85
C GLN A 160 0.88 12.32 56.25
N GLN A 161 1.27 11.33 57.06
CA GLN A 161 1.85 10.08 56.58
C GLN A 161 0.88 9.30 55.68
N LYS A 162 -0.40 9.17 56.09
CA LYS A 162 -1.43 8.54 55.24
C LYS A 162 -1.62 9.29 53.92
N ALA A 163 -1.64 10.62 53.95
CA ALA A 163 -1.77 11.43 52.74
C ALA A 163 -0.56 11.26 51.80
N ARG A 164 0.67 11.21 52.33
CA ARG A 164 1.89 10.95 51.55
C ARG A 164 1.85 9.57 50.89
N LYS A 165 1.52 8.51 51.65
CA LYS A 165 1.39 7.14 51.12
C LYS A 165 0.37 7.07 49.98
N LEU A 166 -0.81 7.69 50.16
CA LEU A 166 -1.86 7.72 49.15
C LEU A 166 -1.42 8.47 47.88
N LEU A 167 -0.66 9.56 48.04
CA LEU A 167 -0.11 10.34 46.93
C LEU A 167 0.98 9.55 46.17
N GLU A 168 1.84 8.82 46.87
CA GLU A 168 2.83 7.92 46.25
C GLU A 168 2.14 6.78 45.49
N GLU A 169 1.11 6.16 46.06
CA GLU A 169 0.32 5.12 45.36
C GLU A 169 -0.34 5.67 44.10
N LYS A 170 -0.92 6.88 44.17
CA LYS A 170 -1.49 7.55 42.99
C LYS A 170 -0.43 7.81 41.92
N LYS A 171 0.76 8.27 42.30
CA LYS A 171 1.89 8.48 41.38
C LYS A 171 2.32 7.17 40.72
N LYS A 172 2.51 6.10 41.50
CA LYS A 172 2.86 4.75 40.99
C LYS A 172 1.81 4.23 40.02
N LYS A 173 0.51 4.35 40.35
CA LYS A 173 -0.60 3.95 39.46
C LYS A 173 -0.60 4.76 38.16
N ALA A 174 -0.38 6.08 38.23
CA ALA A 174 -0.31 6.94 37.05
C ALA A 174 0.88 6.58 36.14
N GLU A 175 2.05 6.26 36.72
CA GLU A 175 3.23 5.84 35.97
C GLU A 175 3.01 4.49 35.28
N LEU A 176 2.44 3.50 35.98
CA LEU A 176 2.09 2.20 35.39
C LEU A 176 1.12 2.37 34.21
N LEU A 177 0.13 3.26 34.33
CA LEU A 177 -0.83 3.55 33.27
C LEU A 177 -0.16 4.24 32.07
N LYS A 178 0.78 5.16 32.30
CA LYS A 178 1.59 5.77 31.22
C LYS A 178 2.41 4.72 30.47
N ARG A 179 3.15 3.87 31.19
CA ARG A 179 3.93 2.77 30.61
C ARG A 179 3.05 1.79 29.83
N ALA A 180 1.86 1.46 30.34
CA ALA A 180 0.90 0.61 29.63
C ALA A 180 0.42 1.25 28.31
N LYS A 181 0.09 2.55 28.33
CA LYS A 181 -0.30 3.31 27.12
C LYS A 181 0.82 3.36 26.09
N GLU A 182 2.07 3.57 26.50
CA GLU A 182 3.22 3.59 25.58
C GLU A 182 3.47 2.21 24.96
N LYS A 183 3.43 1.14 25.77
CA LYS A 183 3.52 -0.24 25.26
C LYS A 183 2.40 -0.55 24.27
N ALA A 184 1.17 -0.10 24.53
CA ALA A 184 0.05 -0.27 23.61
C ALA A 184 0.27 0.49 22.29
N LYS A 185 0.74 1.75 22.34
CA LYS A 185 1.08 2.54 21.15
C LYS A 185 2.20 1.89 20.34
N ALA A 186 3.26 1.40 21.00
CA ALA A 186 4.36 0.70 20.34
C ALA A 186 3.90 -0.60 19.64
N LYS A 187 3.06 -1.40 20.33
CA LYS A 187 2.43 -2.60 19.73
C LYS A 187 1.57 -2.25 18.53
N ALA A 188 0.75 -1.20 18.61
CA ALA A 188 -0.09 -0.73 17.51
C ALA A 188 0.76 -0.27 16.30
N LYS A 189 1.83 0.50 16.54
CA LYS A 189 2.77 0.93 15.49
C LYS A 189 3.47 -0.27 14.83
N LYS A 190 3.95 -1.24 15.62
CA LYS A 190 4.56 -2.48 15.10
C LYS A 190 3.57 -3.29 14.25
N ALA A 191 2.32 -3.43 14.71
CA ALA A 191 1.28 -4.13 13.96
C ALA A 191 0.94 -3.42 12.63
N LEU A 192 0.89 -2.08 12.62
CA LEU A 192 0.68 -1.29 11.41
C LEU A 192 1.83 -1.47 10.39
N LEU A 193 3.08 -1.42 10.86
CA LEU A 193 4.26 -1.65 10.01
C LEU A 193 4.26 -3.07 9.43
N LEU A 194 3.94 -4.09 10.24
CA LEU A 194 3.84 -5.47 9.77
C LEU A 194 2.73 -5.64 8.71
N LYS A 195 1.57 -5.00 8.90
CA LYS A 195 0.49 -4.98 7.90
C LYS A 195 0.93 -4.34 6.59
N ARG A 196 1.61 -3.19 6.64
CA ARG A 196 2.15 -2.52 5.44
C ARG A 196 3.19 -3.37 4.72
N ALA A 197 4.10 -4.00 5.45
CA ALA A 197 5.11 -4.90 4.88
C ALA A 197 4.45 -6.10 4.18
N LYS A 198 3.45 -6.74 4.81
CA LYS A 198 2.69 -7.84 4.20
C LYS A 198 1.97 -7.41 2.91
N ALA A 199 1.33 -6.23 2.91
CA ALA A 199 0.65 -5.70 1.73
C ALA A 199 1.63 -5.44 0.57
N LEU A 200 2.81 -4.88 0.86
CA LEU A 200 3.85 -4.65 -0.14
C LEU A 200 4.39 -5.97 -0.72
N MET A 201 4.61 -6.97 0.13
CA MET A 201 5.01 -8.31 -0.31
C MET A 201 3.95 -8.97 -1.19
N SER A 202 2.65 -8.81 -0.87
CA SER A 202 1.55 -9.31 -1.72
C SER A 202 1.55 -8.65 -3.10
N LYS A 203 1.63 -7.30 -3.14
CA LYS A 203 1.70 -6.55 -4.41
C LYS A 203 2.90 -6.95 -5.26
N ASN A 204 4.06 -7.14 -4.64
CA ASN A 204 5.26 -7.59 -5.35
C ASN A 204 5.11 -9.03 -5.86
N ARG A 205 4.47 -9.92 -5.10
CA ARG A 205 4.17 -11.29 -5.55
C ARG A 205 3.22 -11.28 -6.75
N GLU A 206 2.18 -10.46 -6.73
CA GLU A 206 1.24 -10.30 -7.85
C GLU A 206 1.95 -9.80 -9.12
N LYS A 207 2.80 -8.78 -8.99
CA LYS A 207 3.63 -8.29 -10.10
C LYS A 207 4.52 -9.39 -10.70
N ARG A 208 5.23 -10.16 -9.85
CA ARG A 208 6.06 -11.28 -10.29
C ARG A 208 5.25 -12.34 -11.03
N VAL A 209 4.06 -12.69 -10.54
CA VAL A 209 3.17 -13.66 -11.20
C VAL A 209 2.73 -13.15 -12.58
N ILE A 210 2.46 -11.85 -12.72
CA ILE A 210 2.11 -11.23 -14.02
C ILE A 210 3.31 -11.25 -14.96
N GLU A 211 4.49 -10.86 -14.48
CA GLU A 211 5.76 -10.89 -15.24
C GLU A 211 6.10 -12.30 -15.72
N GLU A 212 6.01 -13.31 -14.83
CA GLU A 212 6.23 -14.71 -15.19
C GLU A 212 5.26 -15.22 -16.26
N LYS A 213 3.98 -14.81 -16.20
CA LYS A 213 3.00 -15.14 -17.23
C LYS A 213 3.36 -14.50 -18.57
N LEU A 214 3.75 -13.23 -18.55
CA LEU A 214 4.18 -12.50 -19.74
C LEU A 214 5.44 -13.12 -20.36
N ASP A 215 6.42 -13.48 -19.55
CA ASP A 215 7.65 -14.11 -20.01
C ASP A 215 7.40 -15.50 -20.59
N LYS A 216 6.49 -16.29 -19.99
CA LYS A 216 6.04 -17.56 -20.58
C LYS A 216 5.37 -17.35 -21.93
N GLN A 217 4.56 -16.29 -22.10
CA GLN A 217 3.96 -15.96 -23.39
C GLN A 217 5.01 -15.51 -24.43
N LEU A 218 5.97 -14.68 -24.01
CA LEU A 218 7.05 -14.15 -24.86
C LEU A 218 8.07 -15.19 -25.29
N ASN A 219 8.21 -16.27 -24.53
CA ASN A 219 9.09 -17.39 -24.87
C ASN A 219 8.33 -18.62 -25.38
N SER A 220 7.00 -18.51 -25.54
CA SER A 220 6.19 -19.58 -26.12
C SER A 220 6.47 -19.76 -27.61
N ILE A 221 6.48 -21.00 -28.07
CA ILE A 221 6.53 -21.34 -29.50
C ILE A 221 5.20 -20.95 -30.19
N ARG A 222 4.08 -20.97 -29.46
CA ARG A 222 2.74 -20.67 -30.01
C ARG A 222 2.63 -19.19 -30.38
N LYS A 223 2.03 -18.92 -31.55
CA LYS A 223 1.78 -17.56 -32.05
C LYS A 223 0.67 -16.90 -31.22
N LEU A 224 0.85 -15.63 -30.86
CA LEU A 224 -0.17 -14.86 -30.13
C LEU A 224 -1.29 -14.38 -31.07
N ILE A 225 -0.94 -14.10 -32.33
CA ILE A 225 -1.86 -13.61 -33.37
C ILE A 225 -1.61 -14.34 -34.69
N HIS A 226 -2.67 -14.43 -35.51
CA HIS A 226 -2.67 -15.12 -36.81
C HIS A 226 -3.11 -14.15 -37.91
N PRO A 227 -2.21 -13.28 -38.41
CA PRO A 227 -2.56 -12.37 -39.49
C PRO A 227 -2.90 -13.17 -40.77
N PRO A 228 -3.91 -12.74 -41.55
CA PRO A 228 -4.18 -13.31 -42.87
C PRO A 228 -2.95 -13.22 -43.76
N SER A 229 -2.67 -14.27 -44.54
CA SER A 229 -1.54 -14.24 -45.48
C SER A 229 -1.89 -13.38 -46.70
N ILE A 230 -0.98 -12.47 -47.05
CA ILE A 230 -1.06 -11.59 -48.22
C ILE A 230 -0.32 -12.15 -49.45
N THR A 231 0.25 -13.35 -49.35
CA THR A 231 0.98 -13.96 -50.46
C THR A 231 0.04 -14.22 -51.63
N LYS A 232 0.39 -13.67 -52.81
CA LYS A 232 -0.36 -13.88 -54.05
C LYS A 232 -0.36 -15.37 -54.40
N ILE A 233 -1.54 -15.91 -54.63
CA ILE A 233 -1.75 -17.25 -55.18
C ILE A 233 -1.70 -17.13 -56.71
N SER A 234 -0.95 -18.00 -57.37
CA SER A 234 -0.94 -18.09 -58.84
C SER A 234 -1.97 -19.12 -59.34
N GLY A 235 -2.38 -19.02 -60.61
CA GLY A 235 -3.25 -20.02 -61.24
C GLY A 235 -2.70 -21.44 -61.09
N ARG A 236 -1.38 -21.62 -61.21
CA ARG A 236 -0.69 -22.90 -60.96
C ARG A 236 -0.98 -23.47 -59.58
N ILE A 237 -0.91 -22.65 -58.53
CA ILE A 237 -1.17 -23.11 -57.16
C ILE A 237 -2.64 -23.50 -57.00
N GLU A 238 -3.57 -22.78 -57.64
CA GLU A 238 -4.98 -23.15 -57.61
C GLU A 238 -5.26 -24.47 -58.35
N PHE A 239 -4.68 -24.65 -59.53
CA PHE A 239 -4.72 -25.93 -60.26
C PHE A 239 -4.19 -27.09 -59.39
N MET A 240 -3.00 -26.93 -58.81
CA MET A 240 -2.41 -27.98 -57.97
C MET A 240 -3.27 -28.26 -56.73
N ARG A 241 -3.88 -27.24 -56.11
CA ARG A 241 -4.77 -27.41 -54.96
C ARG A 241 -6.02 -28.21 -55.35
N ASP A 242 -6.62 -27.87 -56.48
CA ASP A 242 -7.82 -28.51 -57.02
C ASP A 242 -7.55 -30.01 -57.28
N ARG A 243 -6.52 -30.31 -58.06
CA ARG A 243 -6.11 -31.69 -58.37
C ARG A 243 -5.69 -32.48 -57.14
N LEU A 244 -4.95 -31.87 -56.22
CA LEU A 244 -4.53 -32.54 -54.99
C LEU A 244 -5.72 -32.87 -54.09
N ASN A 245 -6.76 -32.03 -54.05
CA ASN A 245 -7.96 -32.34 -53.29
C ASN A 245 -8.71 -33.56 -53.84
N SER A 246 -8.72 -33.76 -55.17
CA SER A 246 -9.24 -34.98 -55.78
C SER A 246 -8.42 -36.22 -55.43
N LEU A 247 -7.09 -36.08 -55.33
CA LEU A 247 -6.16 -37.17 -54.99
C LEU A 247 -6.12 -37.51 -53.49
N LYS A 248 -6.53 -36.61 -52.60
CA LYS A 248 -6.51 -36.86 -51.16
C LYS A 248 -7.32 -38.08 -50.73
N SER A 249 -8.39 -38.39 -51.47
CA SER A 249 -9.22 -39.57 -51.18
C SER A 249 -8.55 -40.89 -51.56
N SER A 250 -7.57 -40.88 -52.48
CA SER A 250 -6.84 -42.08 -52.93
C SER A 250 -5.46 -42.22 -52.28
N MET A 251 -4.88 -41.12 -51.80
CA MET A 251 -3.58 -41.14 -51.13
C MET A 251 -3.73 -41.47 -49.65
N ASN A 252 -3.42 -42.71 -49.26
CA ASN A 252 -3.33 -43.18 -47.86
C ASN A 252 -2.17 -42.54 -47.05
N GLY A 253 -1.88 -41.25 -47.27
CA GLY A 253 -0.86 -40.51 -46.52
C GLY A 253 0.61 -40.84 -46.86
N ASN A 254 0.89 -41.64 -47.88
CA ASN A 254 2.26 -41.98 -48.26
C ASN A 254 2.99 -40.77 -48.88
N ALA A 255 4.05 -40.30 -48.23
CA ALA A 255 4.82 -39.14 -48.65
C ALA A 255 5.57 -39.31 -49.99
N SER A 256 5.98 -40.54 -50.33
CA SER A 256 6.65 -40.79 -51.62
C SER A 256 5.70 -40.60 -52.79
N VAL A 257 4.47 -41.12 -52.65
CA VAL A 257 3.38 -40.98 -53.62
C VAL A 257 2.99 -39.51 -53.79
N LEU A 258 2.93 -38.73 -52.70
CA LEU A 258 2.68 -37.29 -52.80
C LEU A 258 3.75 -36.58 -53.64
N THR A 259 5.02 -36.95 -53.46
CA THR A 259 6.14 -36.32 -54.18
C THR A 259 6.11 -36.65 -55.67
N SER A 260 5.82 -37.90 -56.04
CA SER A 260 5.68 -38.28 -57.45
C SER A 260 4.48 -37.60 -58.09
N SER A 261 3.32 -37.57 -57.43
CA SER A 261 2.15 -36.88 -57.95
C SER A 261 2.36 -35.38 -58.11
N LEU A 262 3.10 -34.71 -57.22
CA LEU A 262 3.43 -33.29 -57.42
C LEU A 262 4.28 -33.05 -58.68
N LYS A 263 5.17 -33.98 -59.04
CA LYS A 263 5.92 -33.90 -60.31
C LYS A 263 4.99 -34.08 -61.51
N THR A 264 4.09 -35.05 -61.45
CA THR A 264 3.09 -35.28 -62.51
C THR A 264 2.18 -34.08 -62.69
N LEU A 265 1.61 -33.54 -61.61
CA LEU A 265 0.79 -32.32 -61.66
C LEU A 265 1.56 -31.12 -62.20
N HIS A 266 2.87 -31.04 -61.95
CA HIS A 266 3.68 -29.98 -62.55
C HIS A 266 3.75 -30.12 -64.08
N GLN A 267 3.96 -31.33 -64.59
CA GLN A 267 4.00 -31.61 -66.03
C GLN A 267 2.61 -31.39 -66.68
N GLU A 268 1.54 -31.78 -66.00
CA GLU A 268 0.18 -31.48 -66.44
C GLU A 268 -0.04 -29.97 -66.56
N TRP A 269 0.38 -29.19 -65.56
CA TRP A 269 0.28 -27.73 -65.63
C TRP A 269 1.09 -27.13 -66.80
N THR A 270 2.29 -27.65 -67.10
CA THR A 270 3.07 -27.13 -68.23
C THR A 270 2.38 -27.40 -69.56
N ASN A 271 1.76 -28.59 -69.69
CA ASN A 271 1.09 -29.04 -70.91
C ASN A 271 -0.38 -28.57 -71.04
N LEU A 272 -0.92 -27.93 -70.00
CA LEU A 272 -2.29 -27.42 -69.98
C LEU A 272 -2.52 -26.37 -71.08
N ASP A 273 -3.69 -26.41 -71.72
CA ASP A 273 -4.09 -25.44 -72.74
C ASP A 273 -4.07 -24.01 -72.17
N PRO A 274 -3.64 -22.98 -72.95
CA PRO A 274 -3.63 -21.60 -72.47
C PRO A 274 -4.99 -21.11 -71.97
N LYS A 275 -6.12 -21.56 -72.56
CA LYS A 275 -7.46 -21.15 -72.10
C LYS A 275 -7.77 -21.68 -70.70
N GLU A 276 -7.36 -22.91 -70.40
CA GLU A 276 -7.54 -23.50 -69.07
C GLU A 276 -6.62 -22.85 -68.04
N LYS A 277 -5.37 -22.54 -68.41
CA LYS A 277 -4.46 -21.76 -67.54
C LYS A 277 -5.08 -20.42 -67.16
N GLU A 278 -5.72 -19.76 -68.12
CA GLU A 278 -6.37 -18.48 -67.89
C GLU A 278 -7.57 -18.60 -66.95
N ARG A 279 -8.39 -19.64 -67.10
CA ARG A 279 -9.47 -19.95 -66.13
C ARG A 279 -8.93 -20.03 -64.69
N TYR A 280 -7.80 -20.71 -64.47
CA TYR A 280 -7.20 -20.80 -63.14
C TYR A 280 -6.59 -19.47 -62.67
N ASN A 281 -6.08 -18.63 -63.58
CA ASN A 281 -5.61 -17.28 -63.24
C ASN A 281 -6.77 -16.42 -62.72
N VAL A 282 -7.92 -16.41 -63.40
CA VAL A 282 -9.13 -15.68 -62.98
C VAL A 282 -9.58 -16.13 -61.58
N ILE A 283 -9.61 -17.44 -61.33
CA ILE A 283 -9.95 -17.99 -60.00
C ILE A 283 -8.94 -17.53 -58.94
N ALA A 284 -7.64 -17.58 -59.25
CA ALA A 284 -6.59 -17.16 -58.34
C ALA A 284 -6.67 -15.66 -58.02
N GLU A 285 -6.97 -14.81 -59.01
CA GLU A 285 -7.16 -13.37 -58.84
C GLU A 285 -8.35 -13.04 -57.95
N SER A 286 -9.50 -13.68 -58.18
CA SER A 286 -10.66 -13.53 -57.31
C SER A 286 -10.32 -13.91 -55.85
N ARG A 287 -9.70 -15.07 -55.63
CA ARG A 287 -9.26 -15.51 -54.29
C ARG A 287 -8.23 -14.57 -53.65
N ASN A 288 -7.31 -14.02 -54.44
CA ASN A 288 -6.35 -13.03 -53.96
C ASN A 288 -7.05 -11.75 -53.52
N SER A 289 -8.05 -11.31 -54.27
CA SER A 289 -8.85 -10.11 -53.97
C SER A 289 -9.58 -10.27 -52.63
N GLU A 290 -10.25 -11.39 -52.42
CA GLU A 290 -10.89 -11.72 -51.14
C GLU A 290 -9.90 -11.76 -49.97
N ARG A 291 -8.74 -12.40 -50.16
CA ARG A 291 -7.70 -12.48 -49.14
C ARG A 291 -7.13 -11.12 -48.79
N LEU A 292 -6.94 -10.26 -49.80
CA LEU A 292 -6.48 -8.90 -49.60
C LEU A 292 -7.52 -8.09 -48.81
N ALA A 293 -8.81 -8.21 -49.14
CA ALA A 293 -9.90 -7.57 -48.41
C ALA A 293 -9.93 -8.01 -46.94
N LYS A 294 -9.88 -9.33 -46.68
CA LYS A 294 -9.79 -9.90 -45.32
C LYS A 294 -8.54 -9.41 -44.57
N ALA A 295 -7.40 -9.31 -45.25
CA ALA A 295 -6.17 -8.80 -44.64
C ALA A 295 -6.30 -7.31 -44.29
N ARG A 296 -6.88 -6.49 -45.16
CA ARG A 296 -7.13 -5.06 -44.89
C ARG A 296 -8.06 -4.87 -43.70
N GLU A 297 -9.16 -5.62 -43.66
CA GLU A 297 -10.10 -5.59 -42.54
C GLU A 297 -9.46 -6.05 -41.23
N TRP A 298 -8.65 -7.11 -41.28
CA TRP A 298 -7.92 -7.56 -40.10
C TRP A 298 -6.95 -6.49 -39.60
N TRP A 299 -6.21 -5.83 -40.48
CA TRP A 299 -5.26 -4.77 -40.12
C TRP A 299 -5.93 -3.49 -39.62
N SER A 300 -7.15 -3.16 -40.07
CA SER A 300 -7.90 -2.02 -39.55
C SER A 300 -8.43 -2.25 -38.13
N LYS A 301 -8.68 -3.51 -37.75
CA LYS A 301 -9.17 -3.91 -36.42
C LYS A 301 -8.08 -4.45 -35.48
N ALA A 302 -6.85 -4.63 -35.96
CA ALA A 302 -5.79 -5.28 -35.20
C ALA A 302 -5.30 -4.41 -34.03
N ASP A 303 -5.21 -5.01 -32.84
CA ASP A 303 -4.58 -4.36 -31.68
C ASP A 303 -3.06 -4.25 -31.89
N LEU A 304 -2.58 -3.01 -32.04
CA LEU A 304 -1.16 -2.68 -32.22
C LEU A 304 -0.29 -3.18 -31.05
N ASN A 305 -0.82 -3.25 -29.83
CA ASN A 305 -0.08 -3.76 -28.67
C ASN A 305 0.13 -5.27 -28.78
N MET A 306 -0.87 -6.02 -29.25
CA MET A 306 -0.73 -7.45 -29.53
C MET A 306 0.28 -7.73 -30.65
N VAL A 307 0.28 -6.89 -31.71
CA VAL A 307 1.29 -6.98 -32.78
C VAL A 307 2.71 -6.69 -32.25
N LYS A 308 2.87 -5.67 -31.39
CA LYS A 308 4.15 -5.39 -30.71
C LYS A 308 4.60 -6.55 -29.84
N LEU A 309 3.69 -7.16 -29.07
CA LEU A 309 3.98 -8.29 -28.19
C LEU A 309 4.42 -9.53 -28.99
N GLU A 310 3.73 -9.87 -30.06
CA GLU A 310 4.11 -10.96 -30.97
C GLU A 310 5.46 -10.70 -31.65
N ASN A 311 5.76 -9.47 -32.03
CA ASN A 311 7.07 -9.11 -32.56
C ASN A 311 8.19 -9.24 -31.52
N LYS A 312 7.93 -8.91 -30.24
CA LYS A 312 8.87 -9.16 -29.13
C LYS A 312 9.10 -10.67 -28.95
N ARG A 313 8.03 -11.47 -28.99
CA ARG A 313 8.11 -12.95 -28.94
C ARG A 313 8.97 -13.51 -30.08
N ARG A 314 8.75 -13.06 -31.34
CA ARG A 314 9.57 -13.46 -32.49
C ARG A 314 11.04 -13.08 -32.33
N LYS A 315 11.34 -11.90 -31.78
CA LYS A 315 12.72 -11.48 -31.48
C LYS A 315 13.39 -12.45 -30.49
N ASN A 316 12.71 -12.85 -29.42
CA ASN A 316 13.22 -13.82 -28.45
C ASN A 316 13.47 -15.19 -29.11
N LEU A 317 12.49 -15.68 -29.88
CA LEU A 317 12.65 -16.95 -30.62
C LEU A 317 13.78 -16.91 -31.64
N ASN A 318 14.03 -15.76 -32.27
CA ASN A 318 15.12 -15.60 -33.24
C ASN A 318 16.50 -15.77 -32.60
N VAL A 319 16.65 -15.49 -31.29
CA VAL A 319 17.89 -15.79 -30.56
C VAL A 319 18.13 -17.30 -30.54
N ALA A 320 17.12 -18.08 -30.13
CA ALA A 320 17.21 -19.54 -30.10
C ALA A 320 17.35 -20.15 -31.51
N ARG A 321 16.63 -19.63 -32.52
CA ARG A 321 16.73 -20.09 -33.91
C ARG A 321 18.10 -19.84 -34.51
N LYS A 322 18.70 -18.68 -34.23
CA LYS A 322 20.06 -18.34 -34.67
C LYS A 322 21.08 -19.33 -34.09
N ALA A 323 20.95 -19.67 -32.81
CA ALA A 323 21.79 -20.70 -32.17
C ALA A 323 21.63 -22.09 -32.82
N GLN A 324 20.46 -22.40 -33.39
CA GLN A 324 20.18 -23.63 -34.12
C GLN A 324 20.53 -23.57 -35.62
N GLY A 325 21.11 -22.47 -36.13
CA GLY A 325 21.37 -22.30 -37.56
C GLY A 325 20.12 -22.13 -38.44
N LYS A 326 18.95 -21.85 -37.83
CA LYS A 326 17.69 -21.67 -38.56
C LYS A 326 17.49 -20.20 -38.95
N HIS A 327 16.88 -19.96 -40.11
CA HIS A 327 16.52 -18.61 -40.55
C HIS A 327 15.63 -17.87 -39.53
N PRO A 328 15.86 -16.56 -39.30
CA PRO A 328 15.04 -15.78 -38.39
C PRO A 328 13.61 -15.61 -38.91
N LEU A 329 12.65 -15.56 -37.99
CA LEU A 329 11.28 -15.18 -38.28
C LEU A 329 11.21 -13.69 -38.60
N HIS A 330 10.54 -13.33 -39.70
CA HIS A 330 10.31 -11.93 -40.07
C HIS A 330 9.40 -11.21 -39.07
N LYS A 331 9.62 -9.90 -38.90
CA LYS A 331 8.73 -9.03 -38.13
C LYS A 331 7.39 -8.92 -38.83
N ILE A 332 6.29 -8.97 -38.07
CA ILE A 332 4.96 -8.66 -38.58
C ILE A 332 4.87 -7.14 -38.73
N ALA A 333 4.64 -6.68 -39.95
CA ALA A 333 4.41 -5.28 -40.29
C ALA A 333 3.12 -5.18 -41.10
N ASN A 334 2.40 -4.06 -40.97
CA ASN A 334 1.22 -3.79 -41.78
C ASN A 334 1.68 -3.57 -43.23
N PRO A 335 1.29 -4.44 -44.18
CA PRO A 335 1.69 -4.29 -45.58
C PRO A 335 0.94 -3.15 -46.29
N PHE A 336 -0.16 -2.67 -45.70
CA PHE A 336 -0.99 -1.57 -46.22
C PHE A 336 -0.64 -0.22 -45.60
N ALA A 337 0.23 -0.21 -44.58
CA ALA A 337 0.73 1.05 -44.06
C ALA A 337 1.57 1.74 -45.14
N GLU A 338 1.30 3.02 -45.37
CA GLU A 338 2.09 3.80 -46.29
C GLU A 338 3.56 3.80 -45.87
N LYS A 339 4.44 3.53 -46.82
CA LYS A 339 5.88 3.54 -46.58
C LYS A 339 6.31 4.99 -46.38
N VAL A 340 6.82 5.29 -45.19
CA VAL A 340 7.37 6.61 -44.89
C VAL A 340 8.65 6.81 -45.69
N LEU A 341 8.69 7.85 -46.52
CA LEU A 341 9.91 8.30 -47.20
C LEU A 341 10.67 9.20 -46.22
N TYR A 342 11.79 8.70 -45.67
CA TYR A 342 12.51 9.35 -44.57
C TYR A 342 13.53 10.40 -45.01
N SER A 343 13.76 10.55 -46.31
CA SER A 343 14.82 11.42 -46.83
C SER A 343 14.45 12.06 -48.16
N PRO A 344 14.90 13.30 -48.44
CA PRO A 344 14.86 13.90 -49.77
C PRO A 344 15.43 12.98 -50.85
N PHE A 345 16.50 12.24 -50.54
CA PHE A 345 17.10 11.28 -51.47
C PHE A 345 16.14 10.12 -51.81
N SER A 346 15.21 9.75 -50.92
CA SER A 346 14.19 8.73 -51.22
C SER A 346 13.17 9.22 -52.25
N PHE A 347 12.85 10.52 -52.27
CA PHE A 347 12.03 11.12 -53.31
C PHE A 347 12.76 11.11 -54.65
N PHE A 348 14.03 11.50 -54.65
CA PHE A 348 14.87 11.39 -55.85
C PHE A 348 14.95 9.95 -56.36
N ILE A 349 15.20 8.95 -55.51
CA ILE A 349 15.20 7.54 -55.93
C ILE A 349 13.87 7.14 -56.57
N SER A 350 12.74 7.55 -55.95
CA SER A 350 11.41 7.26 -56.47
C SER A 350 11.21 7.83 -57.87
N GLU A 351 11.61 9.08 -58.09
CA GLU A 351 11.54 9.73 -59.40
C GLU A 351 12.54 9.13 -60.40
N PHE A 352 13.79 8.98 -60.00
CA PHE A 352 14.87 8.40 -60.79
C PHE A 352 14.49 7.00 -61.29
N SER A 353 13.86 6.18 -60.45
CA SER A 353 13.38 4.84 -60.83
C SER A 353 12.21 4.84 -61.82
N LYS A 354 11.38 5.90 -61.83
CA LYS A 354 10.30 6.08 -62.81
C LYS A 354 10.81 6.59 -64.15
N ASN A 355 11.82 7.45 -64.10
CA ASN A 355 12.44 8.05 -65.28
C ASN A 355 13.45 7.10 -65.94
N SER A 356 13.99 6.13 -65.20
CA SER A 356 14.87 5.08 -65.74
C SER A 356 14.14 4.04 -66.61
N LYS A 357 12.96 4.36 -67.16
CA LYS A 357 12.33 3.61 -68.26
C LYS A 357 13.23 3.48 -69.51
N LEU A 358 14.38 4.16 -69.54
CA LEU A 358 15.48 3.94 -70.49
C LEU A 358 16.23 2.59 -70.33
N ASN A 359 15.83 1.72 -69.39
CA ASN A 359 16.48 0.44 -69.13
C ASN A 359 15.81 -0.78 -69.79
N ASP A 360 15.37 -0.68 -71.05
CA ASP A 360 15.07 -1.88 -71.84
C ASP A 360 16.36 -2.66 -72.21
N SER A 361 17.57 -2.14 -71.95
CA SER A 361 18.82 -2.89 -72.22
C SER A 361 19.89 -2.90 -71.12
N LEU A 362 19.78 -2.10 -70.05
CA LEU A 362 20.87 -1.86 -69.08
C LEU A 362 20.55 -2.22 -67.62
N GLY A 363 19.99 -3.41 -67.39
CA GLY A 363 20.05 -4.10 -66.09
C GLY A 363 19.19 -3.55 -64.93
N PRO A 364 19.20 -4.25 -63.78
CA PRO A 364 18.41 -3.87 -62.61
C PRO A 364 18.83 -2.49 -62.07
N PHE A 365 17.87 -1.73 -61.53
CA PHE A 365 18.09 -0.47 -60.83
C PHE A 365 19.35 -0.53 -59.96
N SER A 366 20.34 0.31 -60.27
CA SER A 366 21.58 0.38 -59.50
C SER A 366 21.51 1.55 -58.52
N LEU A 367 21.39 1.22 -57.23
CA LEU A 367 21.42 2.20 -56.16
C LEU A 367 22.73 3.03 -56.17
N ALA A 368 23.84 2.43 -56.63
CA ALA A 368 25.11 3.13 -56.79
C ALA A 368 25.02 4.23 -57.85
N LYS A 369 24.39 3.97 -59.00
CA LYS A 369 24.16 4.99 -60.04
C LYS A 369 23.28 6.13 -59.52
N ALA A 370 22.19 5.80 -58.83
CA ALA A 370 21.33 6.82 -58.21
C ALA A 370 22.11 7.68 -57.20
N ALA A 371 22.97 7.07 -56.38
CA ALA A 371 23.80 7.80 -55.42
C ALA A 371 24.81 8.72 -56.10
N THR A 372 25.49 8.27 -57.17
CA THR A 372 26.41 9.12 -57.94
C THR A 372 25.68 10.27 -58.59
N THR A 373 24.52 10.03 -59.19
CA THR A 373 23.70 11.07 -59.81
C THR A 373 23.22 12.10 -58.79
N TRP A 374 22.74 11.65 -57.63
CA TRP A 374 22.35 12.55 -56.53
C TRP A 374 23.51 13.43 -56.05
N ASN A 375 24.72 12.88 -55.96
CA ASN A 375 25.89 13.65 -55.57
C ASN A 375 26.30 14.68 -56.63
N SER A 376 26.07 14.40 -57.91
CA SER A 376 26.32 15.35 -59.01
C SER A 376 25.23 16.42 -59.16
N LEU A 377 24.07 16.27 -58.53
CA LEU A 377 23.03 17.32 -58.55
C LEU A 377 23.53 18.59 -57.85
N SER A 378 23.15 19.73 -58.42
CA SER A 378 23.35 21.03 -57.79
C SER A 378 22.54 21.15 -56.50
N GLU A 379 22.94 22.06 -55.61
CA GLU A 379 22.18 22.30 -54.37
C GLU A 379 20.78 22.85 -54.64
N ALA A 380 20.59 23.61 -55.73
CA ALA A 380 19.27 24.09 -56.16
C ALA A 380 18.33 22.92 -56.53
N GLU A 381 18.82 21.92 -57.26
CA GLU A 381 18.03 20.72 -57.59
C GLU A 381 17.73 19.90 -56.33
N LYS A 382 18.70 19.72 -55.43
CA LYS A 382 18.47 19.01 -54.16
C LYS A 382 17.43 19.72 -53.28
N GLU A 383 17.35 21.05 -53.34
CA GLU A 383 16.38 21.83 -52.56
C GLU A 383 14.93 21.53 -52.97
N THR A 384 14.68 21.22 -54.25
CA THR A 384 13.35 20.79 -54.69
C THR A 384 12.90 19.51 -53.97
N TYR A 385 13.80 18.53 -53.83
CA TYR A 385 13.56 17.29 -53.10
C TYR A 385 13.44 17.49 -51.59
N ARG A 386 14.21 18.43 -51.01
CA ARG A 386 14.09 18.80 -49.59
C ARG A 386 12.73 19.44 -49.30
N SER A 387 12.30 20.35 -50.16
CA SER A 387 11.00 21.01 -50.08
C SER A 387 9.85 20.00 -50.22
N ALA A 388 9.94 19.09 -51.19
CA ALA A 388 8.96 18.00 -51.37
C ALA A 388 8.90 17.08 -50.14
N HIS A 389 10.04 16.70 -49.59
CA HIS A 389 10.11 15.89 -48.37
C HIS A 389 9.56 16.63 -47.14
N ALA A 390 9.87 17.91 -46.98
CA ALA A 390 9.31 18.74 -45.90
C ALA A 390 7.78 18.84 -46.00
N LYS A 391 7.24 19.08 -47.19
CA LYS A 391 5.79 19.08 -47.44
C LYS A 391 5.15 17.73 -47.11
N TYR A 392 5.78 16.62 -47.52
CA TYR A 392 5.32 15.27 -47.19
C TYR A 392 5.28 15.01 -45.68
N LEU A 393 6.31 15.44 -44.94
CA LEU A 393 6.32 15.31 -43.48
C LEU A 393 5.22 16.14 -42.82
N GLN A 394 4.93 17.35 -43.33
CA GLN A 394 3.81 18.16 -42.86
C GLN A 394 2.46 17.47 -43.11
N GLU A 395 2.24 16.91 -44.29
CA GLU A 395 1.02 16.17 -44.63
C GLU A 395 0.84 14.90 -43.77
N LYS A 396 1.93 14.21 -43.42
CA LYS A 396 1.86 13.02 -42.56
C LYS A 396 1.70 13.30 -41.07
N SER A 397 2.02 14.52 -40.63
CA SER A 397 1.85 14.94 -39.23
C SER A 397 0.42 15.35 -38.88
N LYS A 398 -0.39 15.68 -39.89
CA LYS A 398 -1.83 15.94 -39.79
C LYS A 398 -2.59 14.62 -39.77
#